data_AF-A0A4P0YFY5-F1
#
_entry.id   AF-A0A4P0YFY5-F1
#
_cell.length_a   1.000
_cell.length_b   1.000
_cell.length_c   1.000
_cell.angle_alpha   90.00
_cell.angle_beta   90.00
_cell.angle_gamma   90.00
#
_symmetry.space_group_name_H-M   'P 1'
#
loop_
_entity.id
_entity.type
_entity.pdbx_description
1 polymer ?
#
loop_
_entity_poly.entity_id
_entity_poly.type
_entity_poly.pdbx_seq_one_letter_code
_entity_poly.pdbx_strand_id
1 'polypeptide(L)'
;MSISYRKLDINLSADKETVLVFGQEMTTKYFTEIVVTSMLNGLPALSTGAHAILTALHAAGLNANDYGAYSRAWAESNAEARREAERQRIENEKTVSASPLCLQPLKNR
;
A
#
# COMPACT_ATOMS: atom_id res chain seq x y z
N MET A 1 16.29 -6.47 15.91
CA MET A 1 16.32 -5.86 14.56
C MET A 1 15.11 -6.37 13.81
N SER A 2 14.22 -5.48 13.34
CA SER A 2 13.13 -5.85 12.42
C SER A 2 13.64 -5.72 10.99
N ILE A 3 13.47 -6.77 10.20
CA ILE A 3 13.81 -6.76 8.77
C ILE A 3 12.53 -6.37 8.01
N SER A 4 12.66 -5.48 7.04
CA SER A 4 11.53 -5.14 6.16
C SER A 4 11.32 -6.26 5.15
N TYR A 5 10.07 -6.69 4.98
CA TYR A 5 9.73 -7.67 3.95
C TYR A 5 9.84 -7.03 2.57
N ARG A 6 10.22 -7.83 1.56
CA ARG A 6 10.03 -7.45 0.16
C ARG A 6 8.53 -7.34 -0.12
N LYS A 7 8.17 -6.65 -1.21
CA LYS A 7 6.77 -6.57 -1.67
C LYS A 7 6.19 -7.99 -1.75
N LEU A 8 5.15 -8.25 -0.97
CA LEU A 8 4.49 -9.55 -0.95
C LEU A 8 3.75 -9.73 -2.27
N ASP A 9 4.14 -10.76 -3.01
CA ASP A 9 3.42 -11.20 -4.20
C ASP A 9 2.36 -12.21 -3.76
N ILE A 10 1.12 -11.74 -3.67
CA ILE A 10 -0.03 -12.48 -3.16
C ILE A 10 -1.06 -12.53 -4.27
N ASN A 11 -1.36 -13.73 -4.75
CA ASN A 11 -2.47 -13.98 -5.66
C ASN A 11 -3.54 -14.80 -4.94
N LEU A 12 -4.76 -14.27 -4.89
CA LEU A 12 -5.91 -14.98 -4.34
C LEU A 12 -6.51 -15.89 -5.42
N SER A 13 -6.74 -17.17 -5.08
CA SER A 13 -7.43 -18.10 -5.97
C SER A 13 -8.88 -17.65 -6.25
N ALA A 14 -9.44 -18.09 -7.37
CA ALA A 14 -10.79 -17.73 -7.79
C ALA A 14 -11.88 -18.20 -6.81
N ASP A 15 -11.64 -19.34 -6.14
CA ASP A 15 -12.49 -19.91 -5.09
C ASP A 15 -12.33 -19.21 -3.74
N LYS A 16 -11.31 -18.37 -3.58
CA LYS A 16 -10.89 -17.68 -2.33
C LYS A 16 -10.45 -18.62 -1.21
N GLU A 17 -10.31 -19.92 -1.47
CA GLU A 17 -9.93 -20.89 -0.46
C GLU A 17 -8.41 -20.97 -0.30
N THR A 18 -7.66 -20.67 -1.36
CA THR A 18 -6.20 -20.65 -1.36
C THR A 18 -5.62 -19.31 -1.80
N VAL A 19 -4.40 -19.06 -1.33
CA VAL A 19 -3.55 -17.94 -1.74
C VAL A 19 -2.22 -18.50 -2.22
N LEU A 20 -1.72 -17.94 -3.31
CA LEU A 20 -0.38 -18.18 -3.82
C LEU A 20 0.51 -17.03 -3.36
N VAL A 21 1.47 -17.33 -2.47
CA VAL A 21 2.39 -16.36 -1.90
C VAL A 21 3.81 -16.75 -2.30
N PHE A 22 4.48 -15.92 -3.12
CA PHE A 22 5.81 -16.23 -3.66
C PHE A 22 5.92 -17.63 -4.33
N GLY A 23 4.87 -18.07 -5.02
CA GLY A 23 4.83 -19.39 -5.67
C GLY A 23 4.49 -20.55 -4.73
N GLN A 24 4.30 -20.31 -3.44
CA GLN A 24 3.81 -21.29 -2.48
C GLN A 24 2.30 -21.15 -2.31
N GLU A 25 1.56 -22.23 -2.60
CA GLU A 25 0.13 -22.27 -2.34
C GLU A 25 -0.15 -22.67 -0.89
N MET A 26 -1.09 -21.98 -0.26
CA MET A 26 -1.57 -22.28 1.09
C MET A 26 -3.03 -21.86 1.24
N THR A 27 -3.72 -22.42 2.23
CA THR A 27 -5.11 -22.01 2.49
C THR A 27 -5.17 -20.56 2.96
N THR A 28 -6.16 -19.82 2.47
CA THR A 28 -6.37 -18.40 2.82
C THR A 28 -6.43 -18.22 4.33
N LYS A 29 -7.15 -19.11 5.03
CA LYS A 29 -7.30 -19.07 6.48
C LYS A 29 -5.97 -19.26 7.22
N TYR A 30 -5.14 -20.21 6.79
CA TYR A 30 -3.82 -20.41 7.38
C TYR A 30 -2.92 -19.19 7.16
N PHE A 31 -2.95 -18.62 5.96
CA PHE A 31 -2.19 -17.43 5.66
C PHE A 31 -2.62 -16.22 6.51
N THR A 32 -3.91 -15.92 6.57
CA THR A 32 -4.40 -14.73 7.29
C THR A 32 -4.30 -14.90 8.80
N GLU A 33 -4.69 -16.04 9.36
CA GLU A 33 -4.77 -16.21 10.82
C GLU A 33 -3.40 -16.51 11.45
N ILE A 34 -2.54 -17.27 10.77
CA ILE A 34 -1.26 -17.70 11.33
C ILE A 34 -0.11 -16.88 10.75
N VAL A 35 0.08 -16.94 9.43
CA VAL A 35 1.29 -16.36 8.79
C VAL A 35 1.32 -14.84 8.97
N VAL A 36 0.25 -14.15 8.58
CA VAL A 36 0.19 -12.68 8.69
C VAL A 36 0.25 -12.24 10.15
N THR A 37 -0.48 -12.90 11.05
CA THR A 37 -0.44 -12.59 12.49
C THR A 37 0.98 -12.74 13.06
N SER A 38 1.69 -13.83 12.73
CA SER A 38 3.07 -14.03 13.14
C SER A 38 4.01 -12.99 12.53
N MET A 39 3.83 -12.62 11.26
CA MET A 39 4.63 -11.58 10.59
C MET A 39 4.45 -10.21 11.25
N LEU A 40 3.21 -9.84 11.59
CA LEU A 40 2.90 -8.58 12.26
C LEU A 40 3.44 -8.54 13.69
N ASN A 41 3.30 -9.63 14.44
CA ASN A 41 3.84 -9.72 15.81
C ASN A 41 5.37 -9.65 15.87
N GLY A 42 6.06 -9.97 14.78
CA GLY A 42 7.51 -9.76 14.66
C GLY A 42 7.93 -8.30 14.45
N LEU A 43 6.98 -7.38 14.27
CA LEU A 43 7.21 -5.99 13.93
C LEU A 43 6.58 -5.02 14.95
N PRO A 44 7.16 -3.82 15.13
CA PRO A 44 6.47 -2.75 15.85
C PRO A 44 5.19 -2.34 15.11
N ALA A 45 4.13 -2.04 15.86
CA ALA A 45 2.81 -1.71 15.29
C ALA A 45 2.79 -0.50 14.34
N LEU A 46 3.66 0.48 14.60
CA LEU A 46 3.79 1.70 13.80
C LEU A 46 4.92 1.62 12.75
N SER A 47 5.45 0.43 12.49
CA SER A 47 6.55 0.27 11.55
C SER A 47 6.08 0.32 10.10
N THR A 48 6.93 0.87 9.21
CA THR A 48 6.71 0.85 7.76
C THR A 48 6.53 -0.57 7.21
N GLY A 49 7.18 -1.56 7.83
CA GLY A 49 7.02 -2.97 7.47
C GLY A 49 5.60 -3.49 7.71
N ALA A 50 5.00 -3.19 8.86
CA ALA A 50 3.63 -3.59 9.17
C ALA A 50 2.63 -2.93 8.19
N HIS A 51 2.85 -1.65 7.88
CA HIS A 51 2.04 -0.92 6.90
C HIS A 51 2.14 -1.55 5.49
N ALA A 52 3.34 -1.94 5.05
CA ALA A 52 3.55 -2.56 3.75
C ALA A 52 2.84 -3.92 3.62
N ILE A 53 2.85 -4.73 4.69
CA ILE A 53 2.13 -6.02 4.75
C ILE A 53 0.62 -5.80 4.59
N LEU A 54 0.04 -4.91 5.40
CA LEU A 54 -1.40 -4.62 5.37
C LEU A 54 -1.85 -4.03 4.02
N THR A 55 -1.00 -3.19 3.40
CA THR A 55 -1.26 -2.64 2.07
C THR A 55 -1.25 -3.73 1.00
N ALA A 56 -0.32 -4.68 1.07
CA ALA A 56 -0.26 -5.81 0.14
C ALA A 56 -1.47 -6.74 0.29
N LEU A 57 -1.92 -7.01 1.52
CA LEU A 57 -3.13 -7.80 1.78
C LEU A 57 -4.37 -7.12 1.21
N HIS A 58 -4.52 -5.82 1.43
CA HIS A 58 -5.64 -5.06 0.88
C HIS A 58 -5.62 -5.04 -0.66
N ALA A 59 -4.45 -4.89 -1.27
CA ALA A 59 -4.28 -4.94 -2.72
C ALA A 59 -4.62 -6.32 -3.31
N ALA A 60 -4.37 -7.39 -2.57
CA ALA A 60 -4.74 -8.77 -2.95
C ALA A 60 -6.23 -9.09 -2.72
N GLY A 61 -7.01 -8.13 -2.20
CA GLY A 61 -8.44 -8.33 -1.91
C GLY A 61 -8.73 -9.08 -0.60
N LEU A 62 -7.71 -9.24 0.27
CA LEU A 62 -7.85 -9.85 1.59
C LEU A 62 -8.26 -8.82 2.65
N ASN A 63 -8.83 -9.30 3.75
CA ASN A 63 -9.24 -8.43 4.86
C ASN A 63 -8.01 -7.93 5.65
N ALA A 64 -7.67 -6.65 5.51
CA ALA A 64 -6.60 -5.99 6.26
C ALA A 64 -7.06 -5.39 7.61
N ASN A 65 -8.35 -5.50 7.95
CA ASN A 65 -8.93 -4.86 9.14
C ASN A 65 -8.92 -5.76 10.39
N ASP A 66 -8.52 -7.02 10.27
CA ASP A 66 -8.65 -8.02 11.34
C ASP A 66 -7.45 -8.07 12.30
N TYR A 67 -6.49 -7.16 12.15
CA TYR A 67 -5.22 -7.17 12.89
C TYR A 67 -5.17 -6.09 13.98
N GLY A 68 -6.33 -5.70 14.52
CA GLY A 68 -6.45 -4.90 15.74
C GLY A 68 -5.72 -3.54 15.70
N ALA A 69 -4.64 -3.41 16.48
CA ALA A 69 -3.87 -2.15 16.57
C ALA A 69 -3.14 -1.83 15.26
N TYR A 70 -2.64 -2.84 14.54
CA TYR A 70 -1.97 -2.65 13.25
C TYR A 70 -2.94 -2.10 12.20
N SER A 71 -4.16 -2.65 12.15
CA SER A 71 -5.20 -2.21 11.21
C SER A 71 -5.65 -0.77 11.47
N ARG A 72 -5.77 -0.37 12.74
CA ARG A 72 -6.10 1.03 13.10
C ARG A 72 -5.02 2.00 12.65
N ALA A 73 -3.76 1.71 12.97
CA ALA A 73 -2.62 2.54 12.55
C ALA A 73 -2.49 2.62 11.02
N TRP A 74 -2.73 1.51 10.32
CA TRP A 74 -2.74 1.49 8.85
C TRP A 74 -3.89 2.30 8.26
N ALA A 75 -5.11 2.22 8.83
CA ALA A 75 -6.25 2.99 8.37
C ALA A 75 -6.02 4.51 8.51
N GLU A 76 -5.42 4.94 9.63
CA GLU A 76 -5.04 6.34 9.87
C GLU A 76 -3.97 6.81 8.87
N SER A 77 -2.88 6.04 8.72
CA SER A 77 -1.79 6.38 7.80
C SER A 77 -2.23 6.41 6.33
N ASN A 78 -3.10 5.48 5.91
CA ASN A 78 -3.63 5.44 4.55
C ASN A 78 -4.63 6.59 4.27
N ALA A 79 -5.31 7.11 5.31
CA ALA A 79 -6.13 8.32 5.20
C ALA A 79 -5.25 9.58 5.04
N GLU A 80 -4.14 9.66 5.78
CA GLU A 80 -3.16 10.74 5.63
C GLU A 80 -2.48 10.72 4.26
N ALA A 81 -2.03 9.55 3.81
CA ALA A 81 -1.43 9.36 2.47
C ALA A 81 -2.41 9.75 1.35
N ARG A 82 -3.70 9.44 1.50
CA ARG A 82 -4.75 9.88 0.55
C ARG A 82 -4.95 11.39 0.56
N ARG A 83 -4.94 12.04 1.73
CA ARG A 83 -5.01 13.52 1.82
C ARG A 83 -3.77 14.20 1.25
N GLU A 84 -2.61 13.59 1.39
CA GLU A 84 -1.34 14.12 0.89
C GLU A 84 -1.21 13.93 -0.63
N ALA A 85 -1.63 12.78 -1.16
CA ALA A 85 -1.75 12.56 -2.60
C ALA A 85 -2.74 13.55 -3.24
N GLU A 86 -3.85 13.87 -2.56
CA GLU A 86 -4.80 14.88 -3.04
C GLU A 86 -4.21 16.30 -3.01
N ARG A 87 -3.46 16.65 -1.96
CA ARG A 87 -2.73 17.93 -1.90
C ARG A 87 -1.69 18.05 -3.02
N GLN A 88 -0.93 16.99 -3.29
CA GLN A 88 0.05 16.98 -4.38
C GLN A 88 -0.60 17.04 -5.77
N ARG A 89 -1.81 16.49 -5.95
CA ARG A 89 -2.58 16.65 -7.19
C ARG A 89 -2.96 18.11 -7.43
N ILE A 90 -3.49 18.79 -6.41
CA ILE A 90 -3.86 20.21 -6.48
C ILE A 90 -2.62 21.08 -6.76
N GLU A 91 -1.47 20.73 -6.19
CA GLU A 91 -0.20 21.45 -6.42
C GLU A 91 0.38 21.20 -7.83
N ASN A 92 0.31 19.96 -8.33
CA ASN A 92 0.73 19.62 -9.69
C ASN A 92 -0.18 20.26 -10.76
N GLU A 93 -1.49 20.32 -10.54
CA GLU A 93 -2.42 21.02 -11.44
C GLU A 93 -2.13 22.53 -11.50
N LYS A 94 -1.79 23.14 -10.36
CA LYS A 94 -1.32 24.54 -10.31
C LYS A 94 0.01 24.73 -11.05
N THR A 95 0.91 23.76 -10.99
CA THR A 95 2.25 23.86 -11.62
C THR A 95 2.19 23.67 -13.14
N VAL A 96 1.28 22.82 -13.66
CA VAL A 96 1.08 22.65 -15.12
C VAL A 96 0.43 23.88 -15.76
N SER A 97 -0.44 24.60 -15.03
CA SER A 97 -1.02 25.88 -15.53
C SER A 97 -0.07 27.09 -15.45
N ALA A 98 1.08 26.95 -14.76
CA ALA A 98 2.05 28.02 -14.56
C ALA A 98 3.36 27.84 -15.36
N SER A 99 3.40 26.95 -16.37
CA SER A 99 4.54 26.88 -17.30
C SER A 99 4.54 28.09 -18.27
N PRO A 100 5.49 29.04 -18.19
CA PRO A 100 5.50 30.25 -19.02
C PRO A 100 6.08 30.04 -20.43
N LEU A 101 6.12 28.81 -20.94
CA LEU A 101 6.86 28.47 -22.18
C LEU A 101 6.05 28.58 -23.49
N CYS A 102 4.83 29.11 -23.46
CA CYS A 102 3.99 29.28 -24.68
C CYS A 102 3.82 30.73 -25.16
N LEU A 103 4.67 31.66 -24.75
CA LEU A 103 4.69 33.03 -25.29
C LEU A 103 6.10 33.48 -25.65
N GLN A 104 6.66 32.91 -26.71
CA GLN A 104 7.60 33.65 -27.56
C GLN A 104 6.95 33.87 -28.92
N PRO A 105 6.49 35.09 -29.26
CA PRO A 105 6.19 35.39 -30.64
C PRO A 105 7.52 35.41 -31.41
N LEU A 106 7.64 34.50 -32.37
CA LEU A 106 8.65 34.50 -33.43
C LEU A 106 8.78 35.92 -34.02
N LYS A 107 9.79 36.66 -33.57
CA LYS A 107 10.13 37.96 -34.14
C LYS A 107 11.10 37.71 -35.28
N ASN A 108 10.54 37.47 -36.47
CA ASN A 108 11.26 37.57 -37.74
C ASN A 108 11.83 38.99 -37.86
N ARG A 109 13.16 39.12 -37.76
CA ARG A 109 13.96 40.19 -38.35
C ARG A 109 15.34 39.66 -38.68
#